data_AF-A0A352FJ59-F1
#
_entry.id   AF-A0A352FJ59-F1
#
_cell.length_a   1.000
_cell.length_b   1.000
_cell.length_c   1.000
_cell.angle_alpha   90.00
_cell.angle_beta   90.00
_cell.angle_gamma   90.00
#
_symmetry.space_group_name_H-M   'P 1'
#
loop_
_entity.id
_entity.type
_entity.pdbx_description
1 polymer ?
#
loop_
_entity_poly.entity_id
_entity_poly.type
_entity_poly.pdbx_seq_one_letter_code
_entity_poly.pdbx_strand_id
1 'polypeptide(L)'
;MNADLSEFRRGVVAPVECIKEGWALIKDQYWLFLGISLVGILIGGAVPIVLLGPMMIGIFLCLLQRQRGEPVEFGTLFKGFDHFVQGLVVAAVKMIPIFIVLVPYYIFLFTMMATSMPRGRHPSPEDSQAFVWSFFGVEMVFFVVIMVVSMLIEIFFMFAFPLIADRKLSGLDAVKLSFRAGKANIGGIIGLILLNGLLAFVGVLCCIIGVYFYLPIAFASQVVAYRRVFPDIGQTFPSPPPPPGNWA
;
A
#
# COMPACT_ATOMS: atom_id res chain seq x y z
N MET A 1 -17.03 -21.40 -19.02
CA MET A 1 -15.60 -21.49 -18.62
C MET A 1 -15.44 -20.56 -17.43
N ASN A 2 -15.40 -21.10 -16.20
CA ASN A 2 -15.21 -20.25 -15.01
C ASN A 2 -13.75 -19.79 -15.05
N ALA A 3 -13.51 -18.52 -15.33
CA ALA A 3 -12.16 -17.97 -15.21
C ALA A 3 -11.69 -18.17 -13.76
N ASP A 4 -10.52 -18.80 -13.58
CA ASP A 4 -9.97 -19.04 -12.26
C ASP A 4 -9.59 -17.68 -11.64
N LEU A 5 -10.41 -17.24 -10.67
CA LEU A 5 -10.20 -16.00 -9.90
C LEU A 5 -8.89 -15.98 -9.12
N SER A 6 -8.13 -17.08 -9.10
CA SER A 6 -6.84 -17.21 -8.44
C SER A 6 -5.63 -17.11 -9.38
N GLU A 7 -5.83 -17.06 -10.71
CA GLU A 7 -4.72 -16.90 -11.66
C GLU A 7 -4.13 -15.47 -11.64
N PHE A 8 -2.80 -15.41 -11.75
CA PHE A 8 -2.01 -14.19 -11.82
C PHE A 8 -0.73 -14.36 -12.65
N ARG A 9 -0.27 -13.26 -13.24
CA ARG A 9 0.98 -13.17 -14.00
C ARG A 9 2.19 -12.91 -13.09
N ARG A 10 3.37 -13.37 -13.51
CA ARG A 10 4.63 -13.28 -12.75
C ARG A 10 5.63 -12.38 -13.46
N GLY A 11 6.43 -11.63 -12.71
CA GLY A 11 7.47 -10.74 -13.25
C GLY A 11 6.97 -9.59 -14.12
N VAL A 12 5.70 -9.17 -13.96
CA VAL A 12 5.06 -8.18 -14.86
C VAL A 12 4.96 -6.77 -14.29
N VAL A 13 5.39 -6.56 -13.04
CA VAL A 13 5.39 -5.25 -12.39
C VAL A 13 6.59 -4.44 -12.89
N ALA A 14 6.31 -3.38 -13.66
CA ALA A 14 7.31 -2.47 -14.20
C ALA A 14 7.17 -1.10 -13.50
N PRO A 15 8.04 -0.76 -12.51
CA PRO A 15 7.83 0.37 -11.60
C PRO A 15 7.55 1.71 -12.28
N VAL A 16 8.41 2.10 -13.22
CA VAL A 16 8.33 3.39 -13.92
C VAL A 16 7.04 3.47 -14.75
N GLU A 17 6.70 2.39 -15.44
CA GLU A 17 5.49 2.35 -16.28
C GLU A 17 4.22 2.35 -15.42
N CYS A 18 4.22 1.67 -14.26
CA CYS A 18 3.11 1.75 -13.31
C CYS A 18 2.83 3.20 -12.87
N ILE A 19 3.86 4.00 -12.62
CA ILE A 19 3.69 5.40 -12.23
C ILE A 19 3.21 6.27 -13.39
N LYS A 20 3.80 6.12 -14.58
CA LYS A 20 3.39 6.86 -15.78
C LYS A 20 1.94 6.57 -16.16
N GLU A 21 1.57 5.29 -16.21
CA GLU A 21 0.20 4.85 -16.49
C GLU A 21 -0.75 5.25 -15.37
N GLY A 22 -0.31 5.18 -14.11
CA GLY A 22 -1.08 5.64 -12.96
C GLY A 22 -1.41 7.13 -13.05
N TRP A 23 -0.43 7.97 -13.40
CA TRP A 23 -0.64 9.39 -13.68
C TRP A 23 -1.61 9.59 -14.87
N ALA A 24 -1.38 8.90 -15.98
CA ALA A 24 -2.23 8.99 -17.17
C ALA A 24 -3.69 8.58 -16.90
N LEU A 25 -3.91 7.63 -15.99
CA LEU A 25 -5.23 7.15 -15.58
C LEU A 25 -6.07 8.25 -14.90
N ILE A 26 -5.44 9.06 -14.04
CA ILE A 26 -6.16 10.01 -13.18
C ILE A 26 -6.02 11.48 -13.60
N LYS A 27 -5.06 11.84 -14.46
CA LYS A 27 -4.71 13.24 -14.76
C LYS A 27 -5.92 14.12 -15.14
N ASP A 28 -6.88 13.59 -15.91
CA ASP A 28 -8.04 14.36 -16.39
C ASP A 28 -9.06 14.64 -15.28
N GLN A 29 -9.02 13.88 -14.19
CA GLN A 29 -9.89 14.02 -13.01
C GLN A 29 -9.06 14.09 -11.73
N TYR A 30 -7.86 14.67 -11.81
CA TYR A 30 -6.86 14.58 -10.75
C TYR A 30 -7.41 15.09 -9.41
N TRP A 31 -8.13 16.21 -9.41
CA TRP A 31 -8.70 16.82 -8.20
C TRP A 31 -9.73 15.92 -7.51
N LEU A 32 -10.51 15.15 -8.27
CA LEU A 32 -11.42 14.16 -7.72
C LEU A 32 -10.64 13.06 -6.99
N PHE A 33 -9.60 12.51 -7.63
CA PHE A 33 -8.75 11.48 -7.03
C PHE A 33 -7.93 11.98 -5.85
N LEU A 34 -7.51 13.24 -5.86
CA LEU A 34 -6.92 13.90 -4.70
C LEU A 34 -7.90 13.92 -3.54
N GLY A 35 -9.14 14.38 -3.77
CA GLY A 35 -10.19 14.37 -2.75
C GLY A 35 -10.47 12.97 -2.21
N ILE A 36 -10.60 11.97 -3.10
CA ILE A 36 -10.82 10.57 -2.74
C ILE A 36 -9.67 10.04 -1.86
N SER A 37 -8.43 10.31 -2.25
CA SER A 37 -7.23 9.84 -1.53
C SER A 37 -7.10 10.51 -0.16
N LEU A 38 -7.33 11.82 -0.10
CA LEU A 38 -7.28 12.59 1.15
C LEU A 38 -8.34 12.13 2.15
N VAL A 39 -9.60 12.10 1.72
CA VAL A 39 -10.71 11.67 2.59
C VAL A 39 -10.56 10.20 2.97
N GLY A 40 -10.13 9.35 2.04
CA GLY A 40 -9.86 7.94 2.32
C GLY A 40 -8.78 7.74 3.38
N ILE A 41 -7.65 8.44 3.28
CA ILE A 41 -6.58 8.35 4.28
C ILE A 41 -6.99 8.98 5.61
N LEU A 42 -7.66 10.14 5.60
CA LEU A 42 -8.09 10.81 6.84
C LEU A 42 -9.09 9.97 7.64
N ILE A 43 -10.13 9.44 6.98
CA ILE A 43 -11.13 8.60 7.63
C ILE A 43 -10.51 7.24 8.00
N GLY A 44 -9.71 6.64 7.10
CA GLY A 44 -9.05 5.37 7.33
C GLY A 44 -8.09 5.42 8.52
N GLY A 45 -7.37 6.53 8.68
CA GLY A 45 -6.42 6.77 9.76
C GLY A 45 -7.06 7.15 11.10
N ALA A 46 -8.33 7.58 11.12
CA ALA A 46 -9.01 7.96 12.37
C ALA A 46 -9.20 6.77 13.32
N VAL A 47 -9.51 5.58 12.77
CA VAL A 47 -9.57 4.32 13.51
C VAL A 47 -8.89 3.23 12.67
N PRO A 48 -7.54 3.13 12.70
CA PRO A 48 -6.75 2.40 11.70
C PRO A 48 -7.12 0.92 11.52
N ILE A 49 -7.54 0.24 12.57
CA ILE A 49 -7.92 -1.17 12.46
C ILE A 49 -9.30 -1.32 11.78
N VAL A 50 -10.20 -0.39 12.05
CA VAL A 50 -11.63 -0.50 11.70
C VAL A 50 -11.95 0.14 10.35
N LEU A 51 -11.43 1.35 10.12
CA LEU A 51 -11.81 2.18 8.98
C LEU A 51 -10.83 2.09 7.81
N LEU A 52 -9.56 1.72 8.05
CA LEU A 52 -8.57 1.61 6.98
C LEU A 52 -9.03 0.62 5.89
N GLY A 53 -9.52 -0.55 6.27
CA GLY A 53 -9.99 -1.58 5.35
C GLY A 53 -11.03 -1.09 4.34
N PRO A 54 -12.23 -0.66 4.78
CA PRO A 54 -13.26 -0.16 3.87
C PRO A 54 -12.79 1.07 3.08
N MET A 55 -12.03 2.00 3.68
CA MET A 55 -11.53 3.17 2.93
C MET A 55 -10.57 2.78 1.80
N MET A 56 -9.65 1.86 2.05
CA MET A 56 -8.71 1.37 1.03
C MET A 56 -9.45 0.64 -0.09
N ILE A 57 -10.44 -0.20 0.23
CA ILE A 57 -11.29 -0.86 -0.77
C ILE A 57 -12.03 0.19 -1.61
N GLY A 58 -12.58 1.23 -0.98
CA GLY A 58 -13.25 2.34 -1.66
C GLY A 58 -12.37 3.10 -2.65
N ILE A 59 -11.13 3.42 -2.25
CA ILE A 59 -10.13 4.05 -3.14
C ILE A 59 -9.89 3.15 -4.37
N PHE A 60 -9.67 1.85 -4.15
CA PHE A 60 -9.44 0.93 -5.26
C PHE A 60 -10.68 0.71 -6.12
N LEU A 61 -11.90 0.70 -5.57
CA LEU A 61 -13.13 0.68 -6.36
C LEU A 61 -13.18 1.85 -7.34
N CYS A 62 -12.90 3.07 -6.87
CA CYS A 62 -12.86 4.26 -7.73
C CYS A 62 -11.83 4.14 -8.85
N LEU A 63 -10.62 3.68 -8.52
CA LEU A 63 -9.54 3.50 -9.50
C LEU A 63 -9.81 2.40 -10.52
N LEU A 64 -10.39 1.28 -10.09
CA LEU A 64 -10.77 0.17 -10.96
C LEU A 64 -11.93 0.56 -11.89
N GLN A 65 -12.92 1.32 -11.40
CA GLN A 65 -13.98 1.90 -12.24
C GLN A 65 -13.39 2.82 -13.31
N ARG A 66 -12.49 3.74 -12.90
CA ARG A 66 -11.80 4.62 -13.85
C ARG A 66 -11.04 3.86 -14.92
N GLN A 67 -10.37 2.77 -14.54
CA GLN A 67 -9.62 1.93 -15.47
C GLN A 67 -10.52 1.22 -16.50
N ARG A 68 -11.77 0.92 -16.14
CA ARG A 68 -12.78 0.36 -17.06
C ARG A 68 -13.47 1.42 -17.93
N GLY A 69 -13.11 2.70 -17.78
CA GLY A 69 -13.77 3.81 -18.48
C GLY A 69 -15.16 4.14 -17.91
N GLU A 70 -15.48 3.63 -16.72
CA GLU A 70 -16.74 3.93 -16.04
C GLU A 70 -16.67 5.33 -15.40
N PRO A 71 -17.80 6.07 -15.33
CA PRO A 71 -17.85 7.35 -14.62
C PRO A 71 -17.60 7.13 -13.13
N VAL A 72 -16.73 7.95 -12.53
CA VAL A 72 -16.39 7.88 -11.11
C VAL A 72 -16.97 9.07 -10.39
N GLU A 73 -17.71 8.79 -9.32
CA GLU A 73 -18.24 9.79 -8.40
C GLU A 73 -17.53 9.70 -7.05
N PHE A 74 -17.41 10.82 -6.35
CA PHE A 74 -16.80 10.87 -5.03
C PHE A 74 -17.48 9.90 -4.04
N GLY A 75 -18.80 9.75 -4.13
CA GLY A 75 -19.57 8.84 -3.27
C GLY A 75 -19.18 7.36 -3.40
N THR A 76 -18.58 6.94 -4.53
CA THR A 76 -18.07 5.57 -4.72
C THR A 76 -17.04 5.19 -3.66
N LEU A 77 -16.28 6.15 -3.14
CA LEU A 77 -15.33 5.94 -2.06
C LEU A 77 -15.98 5.21 -0.86
N PHE A 78 -17.21 5.55 -0.51
CA PHE A 78 -17.90 4.95 0.65
C PHE A 78 -18.49 3.57 0.35
N LYS A 79 -18.55 3.13 -0.92
CA LYS A 79 -18.96 1.75 -1.26
C LYS A 79 -17.96 0.70 -0.77
N GLY A 80 -16.76 1.11 -0.36
CA GLY A 80 -15.85 0.20 0.33
C GLY A 80 -16.40 -0.38 1.65
N PHE A 81 -17.37 0.29 2.27
CA PHE A 81 -18.08 -0.22 3.46
C PHE A 81 -18.98 -1.43 3.16
N ASP A 82 -19.40 -1.65 1.91
CA ASP A 82 -20.12 -2.87 1.52
C ASP A 82 -19.25 -4.13 1.74
N HIS A 83 -17.93 -3.94 1.80
CA HIS A 83 -16.94 -4.99 2.05
C HIS A 83 -16.25 -4.83 3.41
N PHE A 84 -16.90 -4.15 4.38
CA PHE A 84 -16.34 -3.80 5.68
C PHE A 84 -15.64 -4.96 6.38
N VAL A 85 -16.33 -6.10 6.53
CA VAL A 85 -15.78 -7.27 7.24
C VAL A 85 -14.52 -7.79 6.55
N GLN A 86 -14.50 -7.84 5.22
CA GLN A 86 -13.33 -8.33 4.48
C GLN A 86 -12.15 -7.35 4.59
N GLY A 87 -12.43 -6.04 4.54
CA GLY A 87 -11.44 -5.00 4.79
C GLY A 87 -10.87 -5.06 6.20
N LEU A 88 -11.72 -5.27 7.22
CA LEU A 88 -11.32 -5.43 8.61
C LEU A 88 -10.40 -6.65 8.80
N VAL A 89 -10.72 -7.79 8.17
CA VAL A 89 -9.88 -8.98 8.22
C VAL A 89 -8.49 -8.70 7.62
N VAL A 90 -8.41 -8.06 6.45
CA VAL A 90 -7.12 -7.70 5.85
C VAL A 90 -6.34 -6.75 6.75
N ALA A 91 -6.99 -5.71 7.27
CA ALA A 91 -6.36 -4.73 8.16
C ALA A 91 -5.83 -5.39 9.45
N ALA A 92 -6.64 -6.22 10.11
CA ALA A 92 -6.24 -6.94 11.31
C ALA A 92 -5.03 -7.85 11.05
N VAL A 93 -5.05 -8.63 9.96
CA VAL A 93 -3.94 -9.52 9.60
C VAL A 93 -2.69 -8.71 9.23
N LYS A 94 -2.83 -7.56 8.54
CA LYS A 94 -1.72 -6.66 8.22
C LYS A 94 -1.07 -6.06 9.48
N MET A 95 -1.84 -5.83 10.54
CA MET A 95 -1.36 -5.23 11.79
C MET A 95 -0.58 -6.19 12.71
N ILE A 96 -0.79 -7.50 12.60
CA ILE A 96 -0.08 -8.51 13.42
C ILE A 96 1.45 -8.34 13.37
N PRO A 97 2.12 -8.35 12.20
CA PRO A 97 3.57 -8.17 12.13
C PRO A 97 4.03 -6.80 12.64
N ILE A 98 3.19 -5.76 12.50
CA ILE A 98 3.49 -4.43 13.04
C ILE A 98 3.53 -4.49 14.57
N PHE A 99 2.52 -5.11 15.22
CA PHE A 99 2.51 -5.24 16.68
C PHE A 99 3.65 -6.12 17.21
N ILE A 100 4.04 -7.17 16.49
CA ILE A 100 5.17 -8.03 16.85
C ILE A 100 6.46 -7.22 16.97
N VAL A 101 6.63 -6.16 16.17
CA VAL A 101 7.82 -5.30 16.18
C VAL A 101 7.64 -4.12 17.14
N LEU A 102 6.46 -3.51 17.13
CA LEU A 102 6.15 -2.28 17.85
C LEU A 102 6.01 -2.49 19.36
N VAL A 103 5.45 -3.61 19.81
CA VAL A 103 5.25 -3.87 21.25
C VAL A 103 6.59 -4.08 21.97
N PRO A 104 7.50 -4.96 21.50
CA PRO A 104 8.83 -5.10 22.13
C PRO A 104 9.62 -3.79 22.12
N TYR A 105 9.46 -2.99 21.06
CA TYR A 105 10.07 -1.68 20.98
C TYR A 105 9.60 -0.73 22.08
N TYR A 106 8.29 -0.57 22.27
CA TYR A 106 7.78 0.29 23.33
C TYR A 106 8.16 -0.21 24.72
N ILE A 107 8.22 -1.53 24.94
CA ILE A 107 8.71 -2.10 26.20
C ILE A 107 10.19 -1.74 26.42
N PHE A 108 11.01 -1.91 25.38
CA PHE A 108 12.42 -1.54 25.41
C PHE A 108 12.59 -0.04 25.70
N LEU A 109 11.87 0.82 24.97
CA LEU A 109 11.90 2.27 25.10
C LEU A 109 11.50 2.71 26.51
N PHE A 110 10.41 2.15 27.02
CA PHE A 110 9.94 2.43 28.38
C PHE A 110 10.97 2.02 29.43
N THR A 111 11.58 0.83 29.27
CA THR A 111 12.61 0.32 30.19
C THR A 111 13.86 1.20 30.15
N MET A 112 14.30 1.62 28.96
CA MET A 112 15.42 2.55 28.79
C MET A 112 15.14 3.87 29.51
N MET A 113 13.97 4.48 29.30
CA MET A 113 13.58 5.74 29.94
C MET A 113 13.46 5.61 31.46
N ALA A 114 12.86 4.51 31.93
CA ALA A 114 12.66 4.27 33.36
C ALA A 114 13.98 4.05 34.11
N THR A 115 14.99 3.48 33.46
CA THR A 115 16.31 3.21 34.05
C THR A 115 17.27 4.40 33.93
N SER A 116 17.09 5.26 32.91
CA SER A 116 17.90 6.47 32.71
C SER A 116 17.40 7.71 33.47
N MET A 117 16.18 7.69 34.00
CA MET A 117 15.62 8.82 34.76
C MET A 117 16.38 9.08 36.08
N PRO A 118 16.96 10.29 36.27
CA PRO A 118 17.70 10.61 37.48
C PRO A 118 16.81 10.66 38.72
N ARG A 119 17.09 9.82 39.73
CA ARG A 119 16.35 9.80 41.00
C ARG A 119 16.96 10.78 42.00
N GLY A 120 16.66 12.06 41.85
CA GLY A 120 17.03 13.13 42.81
C GLY A 120 18.43 13.73 42.62
N ARG A 121 19.16 13.35 41.56
CA ARG A 121 20.41 13.99 41.13
C ARG A 121 20.16 14.73 39.82
N HIS A 122 20.56 16.00 39.71
CA HIS A 122 20.60 16.65 38.40
C HIS A 122 21.69 15.99 37.55
N PRO A 123 21.34 15.45 36.37
CA PRO A 123 22.33 14.81 35.50
C PRO A 123 23.36 15.86 35.07
N SER A 124 24.62 15.47 35.01
CA SER A 124 25.65 16.36 34.47
C SER A 124 25.38 16.59 32.97
N PRO A 125 25.95 17.65 32.36
CA PRO A 125 25.86 17.87 30.92
C PRO A 125 26.36 16.67 30.11
N GLU A 126 27.42 16.01 30.57
CA GLU A 126 27.99 14.81 29.93
C GLU A 126 27.04 13.61 29.99
N ASP A 127 26.42 13.34 31.14
CA ASP A 127 25.44 12.26 31.29
C ASP A 127 24.22 12.45 30.39
N SER A 128 23.75 13.71 30.30
CA SER A 128 22.60 14.09 29.48
C SER A 128 22.92 13.94 27.99
N GLN A 129 24.10 14.37 27.57
CA GLN A 129 24.56 14.22 26.20
C GLN A 129 24.74 12.74 25.81
N ALA A 130 25.33 11.92 26.68
CA ALA A 130 25.51 10.48 26.44
C ALA A 130 24.17 9.75 26.28
N PHE A 131 23.18 10.09 27.12
CA PHE A 131 21.83 9.58 27.01
C PHE A 131 21.17 9.95 25.68
N VAL A 132 21.24 11.23 25.28
CA VAL A 132 20.68 11.73 24.03
C VAL A 132 21.27 10.99 22.82
N TRP A 133 22.60 10.84 22.76
CA TRP A 133 23.23 10.11 21.65
C TRP A 133 22.86 8.63 21.62
N SER A 134 22.78 7.99 22.78
CA SER A 134 22.35 6.60 22.89
C SER A 134 20.91 6.43 22.41
N PHE A 135 20.02 7.36 22.81
CA PHE A 135 18.64 7.39 22.38
C PHE A 135 18.53 7.54 20.87
N PHE A 136 19.19 8.55 20.29
CA PHE A 136 19.21 8.74 18.83
C PHE A 136 19.77 7.53 18.08
N GLY A 137 20.82 6.89 18.61
CA GLY A 137 21.40 5.69 18.00
C GLY A 137 20.40 4.53 17.96
N VAL A 138 19.69 4.28 19.06
CA VAL A 138 18.69 3.20 19.12
C VAL A 138 17.47 3.53 18.25
N GLU A 139 16.97 4.77 18.31
CA GLU A 139 15.87 5.25 17.48
C GLU A 139 16.19 5.08 15.99
N MET A 140 17.42 5.39 15.56
CA MET A 140 17.84 5.22 14.17
C MET A 140 17.86 3.75 13.73
N VAL A 141 18.37 2.86 14.58
CA VAL A 141 18.35 1.41 14.31
C VAL A 141 16.90 0.92 14.20
N PHE A 142 16.05 1.33 15.14
CA PHE A 142 14.65 0.93 15.14
C PHE A 142 13.88 1.49 13.94
N PHE A 143 14.16 2.73 13.53
CA PHE A 143 13.63 3.36 12.33
C PHE A 143 13.94 2.53 11.07
N VAL A 144 15.18 2.05 10.94
CA VAL A 144 15.56 1.18 9.81
C VAL A 144 14.82 -0.17 9.88
N VAL A 145 14.69 -0.76 11.07
CA VAL A 145 13.95 -2.02 11.26
C VAL A 145 12.48 -1.86 10.88
N ILE A 146 11.78 -0.83 11.38
CA ILE A 146 10.37 -0.62 11.07
C ILE A 146 10.16 -0.28 9.59
N MET A 147 11.09 0.43 8.97
CA MET A 147 11.08 0.70 7.53
C MET A 147 11.14 -0.61 6.73
N VAL A 148 12.11 -1.49 7.04
CA VAL A 148 12.25 -2.79 6.37
C VAL A 148 11.03 -3.66 6.59
N VAL A 149 10.53 -3.75 7.82
CA VAL A 149 9.31 -4.53 8.14
C VAL A 149 8.11 -4.00 7.38
N SER A 150 7.94 -2.67 7.31
CA SER A 150 6.83 -2.04 6.59
C SER A 150 6.90 -2.33 5.09
N MET A 151 8.09 -2.31 4.49
CA MET A 151 8.30 -2.71 3.11
C MET A 151 7.93 -4.19 2.87
N LEU A 152 8.36 -5.09 3.77
CA LEU A 152 8.01 -6.51 3.67
C LEU A 152 6.51 -6.74 3.76
N ILE A 153 5.84 -6.06 4.69
CA ILE A 153 4.38 -6.11 4.81
C ILE A 153 3.74 -5.61 3.51
N GLU A 154 4.19 -4.47 2.98
CA GLU A 154 3.58 -3.92 1.77
C GLU A 154 3.75 -4.88 0.59
N ILE A 155 4.91 -5.51 0.40
CA ILE A 155 5.14 -6.51 -0.66
C ILE A 155 4.06 -7.61 -0.66
N PHE A 156 3.66 -8.08 0.52
CA PHE A 156 2.75 -9.21 0.66
C PHE A 156 1.28 -8.82 0.69
N PHE A 157 0.96 -7.58 1.11
CA PHE A 157 -0.41 -7.10 1.27
C PHE A 157 -0.85 -6.11 0.18
N MET A 158 0.06 -5.69 -0.72
CA MET A 158 -0.18 -4.71 -1.78
C MET A 158 -1.45 -4.98 -2.59
N PHE A 159 -1.80 -6.25 -2.83
CA PHE A 159 -2.93 -6.62 -3.68
C PHE A 159 -4.18 -7.05 -2.90
N ALA A 160 -4.13 -7.12 -1.56
CA ALA A 160 -5.23 -7.65 -0.76
C ALA A 160 -6.51 -6.80 -0.88
N PHE A 161 -6.42 -5.46 -0.72
CA PHE A 161 -7.59 -4.58 -0.89
C PHE A 161 -8.10 -4.51 -2.34
N PRO A 162 -7.24 -4.35 -3.37
CA PRO A 162 -7.66 -4.43 -4.76
C PRO A 162 -8.37 -5.74 -5.13
N LEU A 163 -7.91 -6.88 -4.60
CA LEU A 163 -8.54 -8.18 -4.84
C LEU A 163 -9.97 -8.27 -4.28
N ILE A 164 -10.22 -7.66 -3.12
CA ILE A 164 -11.57 -7.56 -2.56
C ILE A 164 -12.42 -6.64 -3.44
N ALA A 165 -11.89 -5.47 -3.82
CA ALA A 165 -12.60 -4.49 -4.64
C ALA A 165 -12.98 -5.04 -6.04
N ASP A 166 -12.07 -5.78 -6.67
CA ASP A 166 -12.22 -6.25 -8.06
C ASP A 166 -12.86 -7.64 -8.15
N ARG A 167 -12.41 -8.59 -7.33
CA ARG A 167 -12.80 -10.01 -7.41
C ARG A 167 -13.73 -10.45 -6.28
N LYS A 168 -14.10 -9.55 -5.36
CA LYS A 168 -15.02 -9.80 -4.24
C LYS A 168 -14.62 -11.00 -3.37
N LEU A 169 -13.31 -11.25 -3.25
CA LEU A 169 -12.78 -12.35 -2.44
C LEU A 169 -13.06 -12.12 -0.94
N SER A 170 -13.08 -13.20 -0.16
CA SER A 170 -13.01 -13.10 1.29
C SER A 170 -11.66 -12.49 1.71
N GLY A 171 -11.60 -11.87 2.89
CA GLY A 171 -10.41 -11.18 3.38
C GLY A 171 -9.21 -12.12 3.51
N LEU A 172 -9.42 -13.34 4.01
CA LEU A 172 -8.34 -14.33 4.11
C LEU A 172 -7.89 -14.85 2.75
N ASP A 173 -8.82 -15.07 1.81
CA ASP A 173 -8.47 -15.53 0.47
C ASP A 173 -7.72 -14.44 -0.32
N ALA A 174 -8.13 -13.18 -0.14
CA ALA A 174 -7.42 -12.02 -0.68
C ALA A 174 -6.00 -11.91 -0.12
N VAL A 175 -5.80 -12.09 1.19
CA VAL A 175 -4.47 -12.11 1.81
C VAL A 175 -3.61 -13.26 1.25
N LYS A 176 -4.15 -14.48 1.20
CA LYS A 176 -3.41 -15.65 0.68
C LYS A 176 -3.02 -15.48 -0.78
N LEU A 177 -3.93 -14.96 -1.60
CA LEU A 177 -3.67 -14.71 -3.01
C LEU A 177 -2.66 -13.56 -3.19
N SER A 178 -2.83 -12.45 -2.45
CA SER A 178 -1.87 -11.34 -2.42
C SER A 178 -0.48 -11.81 -2.03
N PHE A 179 -0.35 -12.66 -1.01
CA PHE A 179 0.93 -13.22 -0.57
C PHE A 179 1.62 -14.05 -1.68
N ARG A 180 0.87 -14.90 -2.38
CA ARG A 180 1.40 -15.70 -3.50
C ARG A 180 1.83 -14.81 -4.67
N ALA A 181 1.00 -13.84 -5.03
CA ALA A 181 1.27 -12.91 -6.12
C ALA A 181 2.45 -11.96 -5.81
N GLY A 182 2.54 -11.48 -4.57
CA GLY A 182 3.63 -10.65 -4.06
C GLY A 182 4.97 -11.37 -4.14
N LYS A 183 5.04 -12.63 -3.68
CA LYS A 183 6.25 -13.47 -3.83
C LYS A 183 6.68 -13.62 -5.28
N ALA A 184 5.73 -13.84 -6.19
CA ALA A 184 6.03 -14.05 -7.61
C ALA A 184 6.41 -12.78 -8.38
N ASN A 185 6.23 -11.59 -7.79
CA ASN A 185 6.49 -10.30 -8.42
C ASN A 185 7.40 -9.40 -7.55
N ILE A 186 8.16 -9.99 -6.61
CA ILE A 186 8.88 -9.27 -5.55
C ILE A 186 9.82 -8.18 -6.08
N GLY A 187 10.59 -8.46 -7.14
CA GLY A 187 11.56 -7.49 -7.68
C GLY A 187 10.89 -6.24 -8.24
N GLY A 188 9.81 -6.41 -9.01
CA GLY A 188 9.04 -5.28 -9.55
C GLY A 188 8.29 -4.52 -8.46
N ILE A 189 7.76 -5.21 -7.44
CA ILE A 189 7.09 -4.56 -6.30
C ILE A 189 8.08 -3.76 -5.46
N ILE A 190 9.27 -4.30 -5.17
CA ILE A 190 10.34 -3.57 -4.47
C ILE A 190 10.69 -2.30 -5.25
N GLY A 191 10.91 -2.41 -6.55
CA GLY A 191 11.21 -1.24 -7.38
C GLY A 191 10.09 -0.18 -7.34
N LEU A 192 8.83 -0.60 -7.33
CA LEU A 192 7.69 0.31 -7.23
C LEU A 192 7.57 0.96 -5.86
N ILE A 193 7.76 0.20 -4.77
CA ILE A 193 7.76 0.73 -3.40
C ILE A 193 8.88 1.76 -3.23
N LEU A 194 10.09 1.45 -3.70
CA LEU A 194 11.23 2.37 -3.62
C LEU A 194 11.00 3.64 -4.44
N LEU A 195 10.46 3.52 -5.65
CA LEU A 195 10.19 4.67 -6.50
C LEU A 195 9.06 5.55 -5.94
N ASN A 196 7.98 4.95 -5.44
CA ASN A 196 6.93 5.66 -4.71
C ASN A 196 7.49 6.32 -3.44
N GLY A 197 8.36 5.63 -2.69
CA GLY A 197 9.01 6.16 -1.50
C GLY A 197 9.90 7.36 -1.80
N LEU A 198 10.66 7.33 -2.89
CA LEU A 198 11.49 8.46 -3.34
C LEU A 198 10.63 9.66 -3.72
N LEU A 199 9.55 9.46 -4.48
CA LEU A 199 8.65 10.53 -4.89
C LEU A 199 7.87 11.11 -3.69
N ALA A 200 7.44 10.25 -2.76
CA ALA A 200 6.87 10.69 -1.49
C ALA A 200 7.89 11.49 -0.67
N PHE A 201 9.16 11.08 -0.63
CA PHE A 201 10.22 11.80 0.05
C PHE A 201 10.46 13.19 -0.55
N VAL A 202 10.45 13.34 -1.88
CA VAL A 202 10.44 14.67 -2.54
C VAL A 202 9.24 15.49 -2.06
N GLY A 203 8.05 14.88 -1.96
CA GLY A 203 6.87 15.52 -1.41
C GLY A 203 7.03 15.99 0.06
N VAL A 204 7.76 15.23 0.88
CA VAL A 204 8.11 15.62 2.25
C VAL A 204 9.04 16.83 2.26
N LEU A 205 10.07 16.85 1.40
CA LEU A 205 10.97 17.99 1.24
C LEU A 205 10.24 19.27 0.80
N CYS A 206 9.13 19.13 0.08
CA CYS A 206 8.19 20.22 -0.23
C CYS A 206 7.23 20.53 0.94
N CYS A 207 7.77 20.72 2.15
CA CYS A 207 7.05 21.08 3.38
C CYS A 207 5.90 20.13 3.76
N ILE A 208 6.05 18.81 3.52
CA ILE A 208 5.06 17.75 3.80
C ILE A 208 3.80 17.84 2.91
N ILE A 209 3.41 19.03 2.48
CA ILE A 209 2.25 19.28 1.62
C ILE A 209 2.36 18.50 0.31
N GLY A 210 3.56 18.42 -0.27
CA GLY A 210 3.78 17.72 -1.54
C GLY A 210 3.42 16.23 -1.50
N VAL A 211 3.51 15.57 -0.33
CA VAL A 211 3.17 14.14 -0.21
C VAL A 211 1.70 13.89 -0.52
N TYR A 212 0.82 14.80 -0.13
CA TYR A 212 -0.62 14.68 -0.32
C TYR A 212 -1.03 14.80 -1.79
N PHE A 213 -0.35 15.66 -2.55
CA PHE A 213 -0.52 15.74 -4.00
C PHE A 213 0.00 14.47 -4.69
N TYR A 214 1.01 13.79 -4.11
CA TYR A 214 1.51 12.55 -4.67
C TYR A 214 0.63 11.32 -4.39
N LEU A 215 -0.11 11.29 -3.28
CA LEU A 215 -0.97 10.17 -2.87
C LEU A 215 -1.87 9.57 -3.98
N PRO A 216 -2.66 10.36 -4.74
CA PRO A 216 -3.51 9.77 -5.78
C PRO A 216 -2.70 9.08 -6.88
N ILE A 217 -1.49 9.56 -7.19
CA ILE A 217 -0.58 8.93 -8.16
C ILE A 217 -0.05 7.62 -7.60
N ALA A 218 0.34 7.59 -6.32
CA ALA A 218 0.78 6.37 -5.65
C ALA A 218 -0.28 5.27 -5.71
N PHE A 219 -1.54 5.57 -5.34
CA PHE A 219 -2.63 4.60 -5.43
C PHE A 219 -2.94 4.18 -6.87
N ALA A 220 -2.92 5.12 -7.82
CA ALA A 220 -3.11 4.80 -9.24
C ALA A 220 -1.99 3.89 -9.76
N SER A 221 -0.74 4.10 -9.35
CA SER A 221 0.37 3.21 -9.71
C SER A 221 0.18 1.79 -9.17
N GLN A 222 -0.42 1.67 -7.97
CA GLN A 222 -0.75 0.39 -7.35
C GLN A 222 -1.90 -0.32 -8.08
N VAL A 223 -2.93 0.39 -8.54
CA VAL A 223 -4.00 -0.23 -9.35
C VAL A 223 -3.49 -0.71 -10.71
N VAL A 224 -2.54 0.02 -11.32
CA VAL A 224 -1.90 -0.40 -12.57
C VAL A 224 -1.07 -1.66 -12.36
N ALA A 225 -0.24 -1.69 -11.30
CA ALA A 225 0.50 -2.88 -10.91
C ALA A 225 -0.44 -4.07 -10.64
N TYR A 226 -1.55 -3.83 -9.94
CA TYR A 226 -2.59 -4.82 -9.71
C TYR A 226 -3.12 -5.39 -11.03
N ARG A 227 -3.52 -4.56 -12.00
CA ARG A 227 -4.07 -5.04 -13.29
C ARG A 227 -3.03 -5.73 -14.16
N ARG A 228 -1.75 -5.37 -14.03
CA ARG A 228 -0.65 -6.12 -14.65
C ARG A 228 -0.56 -7.53 -14.07
N VAL A 229 -0.61 -7.68 -12.75
CA VAL A 229 -0.55 -9.00 -12.09
C VAL A 229 -1.85 -9.80 -12.28
N PHE A 230 -3.00 -9.13 -12.24
CA PHE A 230 -4.35 -9.70 -12.29
C PHE A 230 -5.13 -9.09 -13.47
N PRO A 231 -5.03 -9.67 -14.69
CA PRO A 231 -5.79 -9.22 -15.84
C PRO A 231 -7.30 -9.21 -15.56
N ASP A 232 -8.01 -8.35 -16.30
CA ASP A 232 -9.46 -8.30 -16.23
C ASP A 232 -10.06 -9.62 -16.76
N ILE A 233 -11.05 -10.14 -16.07
CA ILE A 233 -11.69 -11.43 -16.37
C ILE A 233 -12.42 -11.37 -17.73
N GLY A 234 -12.74 -10.16 -18.21
CA GLY A 234 -13.36 -9.91 -19.52
C GLY A 234 -12.40 -9.77 -20.70
N GLN A 235 -11.07 -9.80 -20.50
CA GLN A 235 -10.11 -9.71 -21.60
C GLN A 235 -9.57 -11.10 -21.99
N THR A 236 -10.36 -11.85 -22.76
CA THR A 236 -9.77 -12.78 -23.72
C THR A 236 -9.06 -11.93 -24.77
N PHE A 237 -7.72 -11.87 -24.73
CA PHE A 237 -6.96 -11.40 -25.88
C PHE A 237 -7.38 -12.25 -27.09
N PRO A 238 -7.87 -11.66 -28.19
CA PRO A 238 -7.96 -12.40 -29.43
C PRO A 238 -6.54 -12.88 -29.74
N SER A 239 -6.34 -14.20 -29.82
CA SER A 239 -5.15 -14.75 -30.44
C SER A 239 -4.92 -13.99 -31.75
N PRO A 240 -3.70 -13.53 -32.08
CA PRO A 240 -3.46 -13.01 -33.41
C PRO A 240 -3.95 -14.06 -34.42
N PRO A 241 -4.66 -13.65 -35.48
CA PRO A 241 -5.16 -14.60 -36.47
C PRO A 241 -4.00 -15.49 -36.94
N PRO A 242 -4.22 -16.80 -37.14
CA PRO A 242 -3.16 -17.68 -37.63
C PRO A 242 -2.55 -17.05 -38.89
N PRO A 243 -1.23 -17.17 -39.09
CA PRO A 243 -0.56 -16.64 -40.28
C PRO A 243 -1.35 -17.08 -41.52
N PRO A 244 -1.57 -16.21 -42.52
CA PRO A 244 -2.22 -16.60 -43.76
C PRO A 244 -1.54 -17.87 -44.25
N GLY A 245 -2.30 -18.96 -44.38
CA GLY A 245 -1.79 -20.21 -44.91
C GLY A 245 -1.09 -19.92 -46.22
N ASN A 246 0.19 -20.28 -46.31
CA ASN A 246 0.98 -20.08 -47.51
C ASN A 246 0.22 -20.70 -48.69
N TRP A 247 -0.06 -19.88 -49.70
CA TRP A 247 -0.52 -20.36 -50.99
C TRP A 247 0.67 -21.07 -51.66
N ALA A 248 0.67 -22.40 -51.56
CA ALA A 248 1.46 -23.30 -52.38
C ALA A 248 0.67 -24.60 -52.57
#